data_AF-A0A7C4EDT2-F1
#
_entry.id   AF-A0A7C4EDT2-F1
#
_cell.length_a   1.000
_cell.length_b   1.000
_cell.length_c   1.000
_cell.angle_alpha   90.00
_cell.angle_beta   90.00
_cell.angle_gamma   90.00
#
_symmetry.space_group_name_H-M   'P 1'
#
loop_
_entity.id
_entity.type
_entity.pdbx_description
1 polymer ?
#
loop_
_entity_poly.entity_id
_entity_poly.type
_entity_poly.pdbx_seq_one_letter_code
_entity_poly.pdbx_strand_id
1 'polypeptide(L)'
;MRRKTGLVAVAVGLIWSSCCAGQPQNIILFIGDGMGFEHVAAAGMFANGAAGTLNFELLPYRTMVSTYNASGTLPDSAASGTAIATGFKANNGVISMALPGDGSERLTLLEMYKAQGKSTGLVTTDLMTGATPATFGAHETSRNNSSQIAGDYLNQTRPNVLLGGGGGGMTVAAAQSAGYAVVQSRAALQAINPATVGYLSGQFGTSPFAYAYDQATGSSTFYDTNPYLWEMTHAALEVLSTNANGFFLMVESALIDKAASQSTSRIQRTIYETLELEKAVQQALNWAASRTDTLILVTADHETGGLHVTANNGQGNMPTVTWTSTSHSTAPVPLYAWGMNASRFTRTIDNTEISALATAAVLPPTVTVRFQEGAGGYSGAHDTFIRQDQPTTAFGSATTLVVDGDDNAASGSQPTQALVKFDSLFGSGPGQVPAGADIASARLLIMTGSTSGDGSANTVSAHRMLTAWDELVTWDSLVNGISADGIEAALLADDSIAPSHNNTGVYAVFDVTATVQLWADGLADNFGWALLPNGTDGWRFLSTDAATAVSLRPVLEVTYVVPEPGALAVLAAGLMLVIGRPRR
;
A
#
# COMPACT_ATOMS: atom_id res chain seq x y z
N MET A 1 33.99 -31.18 -62.41
CA MET A 1 34.24 -30.35 -61.20
C MET A 1 33.02 -29.47 -60.97
N ARG A 2 32.27 -29.72 -59.88
CA ARG A 2 31.01 -29.03 -59.54
C ARG A 2 31.31 -27.67 -58.91
N ARG A 3 30.73 -26.59 -59.45
CA ARG A 3 30.69 -25.27 -58.83
C ARG A 3 29.70 -25.31 -57.66
N LYS A 4 30.18 -25.02 -56.44
CA LYS A 4 29.33 -24.84 -55.26
C LYS A 4 28.92 -23.36 -55.17
N THR A 5 27.63 -23.10 -55.30
CA THR A 5 26.97 -21.86 -54.91
C THR A 5 26.81 -21.86 -53.39
N GLY A 6 27.48 -20.93 -52.70
CA GLY A 6 27.30 -20.68 -51.27
C GLY A 6 26.33 -19.52 -51.06
N LEU A 7 25.18 -19.80 -50.48
CA LEU A 7 24.21 -18.82 -50.01
C LEU A 7 24.85 -18.04 -48.84
N VAL A 8 24.96 -16.72 -48.94
CA VAL A 8 25.28 -15.86 -47.78
C VAL A 8 23.98 -15.55 -47.07
N ALA A 9 23.75 -16.22 -45.93
CA ALA A 9 22.67 -15.85 -45.01
C ALA A 9 23.11 -14.61 -44.23
N VAL A 10 22.47 -13.47 -44.49
CA VAL A 10 22.57 -12.29 -43.62
C VAL A 10 21.73 -12.58 -42.39
N ALA A 11 22.39 -13.01 -41.31
CA ALA A 11 21.79 -13.05 -40.00
C ALA A 11 21.62 -11.60 -39.51
N VAL A 12 20.39 -11.08 -39.60
CA VAL A 12 20.00 -9.90 -38.84
C VAL A 12 19.97 -10.31 -37.37
N GLY A 13 21.09 -10.10 -36.69
CA GLY A 13 21.15 -10.17 -35.24
C GLY A 13 20.27 -9.07 -34.67
N LEU A 14 19.04 -9.42 -34.28
CA LEU A 14 18.30 -8.67 -33.29
C LEU A 14 19.13 -8.72 -32.00
N ILE A 15 19.95 -7.69 -31.80
CA ILE A 15 20.57 -7.43 -30.52
C ILE A 15 19.41 -7.03 -29.61
N TRP A 16 18.87 -8.01 -28.89
CA TRP A 16 18.19 -7.73 -27.64
C TRP A 16 19.27 -7.20 -26.71
N SER A 17 19.45 -5.88 -26.70
CA SER A 17 20.10 -5.24 -25.58
C SER A 17 19.24 -5.58 -24.37
N SER A 18 19.65 -6.58 -23.60
CA SER A 18 19.25 -6.72 -22.20
C SER A 18 19.65 -5.43 -21.51
N CYS A 19 18.75 -4.45 -21.51
CA CYS A 19 18.90 -3.23 -20.73
C CYS A 19 18.99 -3.70 -19.28
N CYS A 20 20.17 -3.62 -18.69
CA CYS A 20 20.33 -3.82 -17.26
C CYS A 20 19.31 -2.91 -16.58
N ALA A 21 18.39 -3.51 -15.82
CA ALA A 21 17.29 -2.81 -15.18
C ALA A 21 17.85 -1.88 -14.09
N GLY A 22 18.19 -0.65 -14.47
CA GLY A 22 18.65 0.40 -13.58
C GLY A 22 17.49 1.20 -12.96
N GLN A 23 17.80 1.97 -11.93
CA GLN A 23 16.88 2.94 -11.36
C GLN A 23 16.57 4.06 -12.38
N PRO A 24 15.31 4.48 -12.57
CA PRO A 24 14.99 5.59 -13.47
C PRO A 24 15.69 6.85 -13.01
N GLN A 25 16.27 7.58 -13.95
CA GLN A 25 16.87 8.88 -13.64
C GLN A 25 15.80 9.83 -13.08
N ASN A 26 14.58 9.73 -13.63
CA ASN A 26 13.43 10.54 -13.22
C ASN A 26 12.22 9.64 -12.90
N ILE A 27 11.55 9.91 -11.78
CA ILE A 27 10.24 9.33 -11.47
C ILE A 27 9.23 10.47 -11.35
N ILE A 28 8.10 10.34 -12.05
CA ILE A 28 6.93 11.21 -11.92
C ILE A 28 5.76 10.33 -11.48
N LEU A 29 5.30 10.54 -10.25
CA LEU A 29 4.20 9.81 -9.64
C LEU A 29 2.98 10.73 -9.52
N PHE A 30 1.91 10.39 -10.24
CA PHE A 30 0.63 11.05 -10.16
C PHE A 30 -0.30 10.28 -9.23
N ILE A 31 -0.91 10.97 -8.26
CA ILE A 31 -1.90 10.43 -7.33
C ILE A 31 -3.22 11.18 -7.53
N GLY A 32 -4.27 10.47 -7.94
CA GLY A 32 -5.63 10.97 -7.79
C GLY A 32 -6.17 10.49 -6.44
N ASP A 33 -6.24 11.36 -5.43
CA ASP A 33 -6.71 10.98 -4.09
C ASP A 33 -8.15 10.43 -4.20
N GLY A 34 -8.40 9.21 -3.71
CA GLY A 34 -9.71 8.55 -3.81
C GLY A 34 -10.12 8.06 -5.22
N MET A 35 -9.23 8.11 -6.22
CA MET A 35 -9.55 7.85 -7.63
C MET A 35 -9.62 6.34 -7.98
N GLY A 36 -10.78 5.71 -7.74
CA GLY A 36 -11.05 4.35 -8.19
C GLY A 36 -11.31 4.19 -9.69
N PHE A 37 -11.47 2.94 -10.16
CA PHE A 37 -11.76 2.63 -11.57
C PHE A 37 -13.00 3.35 -12.12
N GLU A 38 -14.05 3.45 -11.34
CA GLU A 38 -15.31 4.09 -11.76
C GLU A 38 -15.19 5.61 -11.87
N HIS A 39 -14.27 6.23 -11.13
CA HIS A 39 -13.95 7.66 -11.24
C HIS A 39 -13.29 7.95 -12.60
N VAL A 40 -12.34 7.10 -12.98
CA VAL A 40 -11.65 7.15 -14.28
C VAL A 40 -12.64 6.91 -15.41
N ALA A 41 -13.46 5.86 -15.31
CA ALA A 41 -14.45 5.51 -16.32
C ALA A 41 -15.46 6.64 -16.55
N ALA A 42 -16.00 7.22 -15.47
CA ALA A 42 -16.93 8.34 -15.53
C ALA A 42 -16.33 9.56 -16.24
N ALA A 43 -15.07 9.88 -15.95
CA ALA A 43 -14.38 11.00 -16.58
C ALA A 43 -14.15 10.77 -18.08
N GLY A 44 -13.71 9.58 -18.49
CA GLY A 44 -13.57 9.22 -19.91
C GLY A 44 -14.91 9.27 -20.67
N MET A 45 -15.98 8.74 -20.07
CA MET A 45 -17.32 8.81 -20.66
C MET A 45 -17.79 10.24 -20.89
N PHE A 46 -17.59 11.14 -19.92
CA PHE A 46 -17.92 12.54 -20.08
C PHE A 46 -17.03 13.24 -21.13
N ALA A 47 -15.71 13.09 -21.04
CA ALA A 47 -14.78 13.83 -21.89
C ALA A 47 -14.79 13.36 -23.36
N ASN A 48 -14.85 12.05 -23.57
CA ASN A 48 -14.59 11.42 -24.86
C ASN A 48 -15.73 10.49 -25.33
N GLY A 49 -16.79 10.35 -24.54
CA GLY A 49 -17.95 9.51 -24.88
C GLY A 49 -17.82 8.03 -24.54
N ALA A 50 -16.67 7.58 -24.03
CA ALA A 50 -16.44 6.19 -23.58
C ALA A 50 -15.39 6.11 -22.47
N ALA A 51 -15.50 5.10 -21.59
CA ALA A 51 -14.43 4.74 -20.66
C ALA A 51 -13.21 4.16 -21.39
N GLY A 52 -12.03 4.14 -20.76
CA GLY A 52 -10.81 3.61 -21.40
C GLY A 52 -10.16 4.60 -22.37
N THR A 53 -10.43 5.89 -22.23
CA THR A 53 -10.06 6.92 -23.22
C THR A 53 -9.16 8.02 -22.67
N LEU A 54 -8.99 8.12 -21.35
CA LEU A 54 -8.08 9.11 -20.78
C LEU A 54 -6.64 8.77 -21.15
N ASN A 55 -5.78 9.79 -21.29
CA ASN A 55 -4.41 9.58 -21.79
C ASN A 55 -3.61 8.52 -20.99
N PHE A 56 -3.81 8.43 -19.69
CA PHE A 56 -3.11 7.48 -18.84
C PHE A 56 -3.70 6.06 -18.92
N GLU A 57 -4.95 5.90 -19.34
CA GLU A 57 -5.54 4.57 -19.62
C GLU A 57 -4.90 3.90 -20.86
N LEU A 58 -4.30 4.71 -21.73
CA LEU A 58 -3.62 4.28 -22.95
C LEU A 58 -2.14 3.92 -22.73
N LEU A 59 -1.61 4.03 -21.50
CA LEU A 59 -0.24 3.63 -21.20
C LEU A 59 -0.06 2.11 -21.36
N PRO A 60 1.14 1.65 -21.77
CA PRO A 60 1.36 0.26 -22.17
C PRO A 60 1.26 -0.74 -21.03
N TYR A 61 1.42 -0.29 -19.78
CA TYR A 61 1.36 -1.15 -18.59
C TYR A 61 0.31 -0.64 -17.64
N ARG A 62 -0.49 -1.56 -17.10
CA ARG A 62 -1.56 -1.27 -16.16
C ARG A 62 -1.78 -2.43 -15.22
N THR A 63 -2.17 -2.12 -13.99
CA THR A 63 -2.49 -3.12 -12.98
C THR A 63 -3.48 -2.57 -11.94
N MET A 64 -3.83 -3.42 -10.97
CA MET A 64 -4.62 -3.09 -9.78
C MET A 64 -3.72 -3.09 -8.54
N VAL A 65 -4.04 -2.20 -7.60
CA VAL A 65 -3.29 -2.00 -6.36
C VAL A 65 -4.21 -2.20 -5.15
N SER A 66 -3.79 -3.04 -4.19
CA SER A 66 -4.44 -3.13 -2.86
C SER A 66 -3.95 -2.03 -1.94
N THR A 67 -4.87 -1.47 -1.14
CA THR A 67 -4.67 -0.21 -0.41
C THR A 67 -4.92 -0.31 1.09
N TYR A 68 -5.14 -1.51 1.64
CA TYR A 68 -5.41 -1.68 3.08
C TYR A 68 -4.30 -1.08 3.95
N ASN A 69 -4.64 -0.66 5.17
CA ASN A 69 -3.69 -0.11 6.14
C ASN A 69 -3.27 -1.16 7.19
N ALA A 70 -2.30 -0.83 8.04
CA ALA A 70 -1.81 -1.76 9.08
C ALA A 70 -2.80 -1.99 10.23
N SER A 71 -3.82 -1.13 10.38
CA SER A 71 -4.81 -1.20 11.46
C SER A 71 -6.05 -2.05 11.12
N GLY A 72 -6.12 -2.64 9.93
CA GLY A 72 -7.29 -3.41 9.47
C GLY A 72 -8.56 -2.57 9.26
N THR A 73 -8.44 -1.24 9.22
CA THR A 73 -9.56 -0.32 8.99
C THR A 73 -9.58 0.18 7.54
N LEU A 74 -10.63 0.92 7.18
CA LEU A 74 -10.66 1.63 5.90
C LEU A 74 -9.41 2.53 5.78
N PRO A 75 -8.65 2.45 4.67
CA PRO A 75 -7.43 3.22 4.53
C PRO A 75 -7.71 4.72 4.45
N ASP A 76 -6.81 5.53 5.00
CA ASP A 76 -6.78 6.98 4.80
C ASP A 76 -5.56 7.38 3.95
N SER A 77 -5.56 8.63 3.44
CA SER A 77 -4.47 9.12 2.59
C SER A 77 -3.10 9.10 3.28
N ALA A 78 -3.05 9.18 4.61
CA ALA A 78 -1.79 9.15 5.36
C ALA A 78 -1.17 7.74 5.38
N ALA A 79 -1.95 6.72 5.75
CA ALA A 79 -1.50 5.33 5.72
C ALA A 79 -1.18 4.86 4.30
N SER A 80 -2.05 5.15 3.34
CA SER A 80 -1.86 4.76 1.94
C SER A 80 -0.66 5.48 1.32
N GLY A 81 -0.54 6.80 1.52
CA GLY A 81 0.61 7.56 1.04
C GLY A 81 1.92 7.06 1.65
N THR A 82 1.92 6.73 2.95
CA THR A 82 3.09 6.15 3.63
C THR A 82 3.51 4.82 2.99
N ALA A 83 2.54 3.95 2.68
CA ALA A 83 2.83 2.69 2.01
C ALA A 83 3.44 2.89 0.62
N ILE A 84 2.90 3.82 -0.16
CA ILE A 84 3.44 4.16 -1.48
C ILE A 84 4.85 4.77 -1.38
N ALA A 85 5.06 5.68 -0.43
CA ALA A 85 6.30 6.44 -0.29
C ALA A 85 7.44 5.60 0.29
N THR A 86 7.15 4.74 1.26
CA THR A 86 8.17 4.03 2.07
C THR A 86 8.27 2.55 1.77
N GLY A 87 7.22 1.96 1.20
CA GLY A 87 7.10 0.51 1.03
C GLY A 87 6.65 -0.25 2.28
N PHE A 88 6.19 0.44 3.33
CA PHE A 88 5.68 -0.17 4.55
C PHE A 88 4.28 0.32 4.88
N LYS A 89 3.41 -0.60 5.30
CA LYS A 89 2.08 -0.25 5.80
C LYS A 89 2.21 0.59 7.08
N ALA A 90 1.27 1.52 7.25
CA ALA A 90 1.15 2.31 8.46
C ALA A 90 -0.30 2.34 8.96
N ASN A 91 -0.47 2.72 10.22
CA ASN A 91 -1.78 3.01 10.80
C ASN A 91 -2.36 4.28 10.20
N ASN A 92 -3.69 4.39 10.19
CA ASN A 92 -4.37 5.60 9.73
C ASN A 92 -3.85 6.85 10.44
N GLY A 93 -3.68 7.92 9.68
CA GLY A 93 -3.18 9.19 10.16
C GLY A 93 -1.66 9.25 10.37
N VAL A 94 -0.91 8.16 10.21
CA VAL A 94 0.55 8.18 10.36
C VAL A 94 1.22 8.64 9.06
N ILE A 95 2.25 9.50 9.18
CA ILE A 95 3.04 10.03 8.07
C ILE A 95 4.46 9.46 8.16
N SER A 96 4.77 8.44 7.36
CA SER A 96 6.14 7.90 7.16
C SER A 96 6.89 7.52 8.43
N MET A 97 6.16 7.08 9.45
CA MET A 97 6.70 6.49 10.67
C MET A 97 6.38 4.99 10.72
N ALA A 98 7.23 4.23 11.39
CA ALA A 98 7.04 2.83 11.72
C ALA A 98 5.97 2.65 12.81
N LEU A 99 4.72 3.00 12.48
CA LEU A 99 3.56 2.82 13.34
C LEU A 99 2.48 2.05 12.56
N PRO A 100 2.16 0.80 12.94
CA PRO A 100 2.62 0.10 14.16
C PRO A 100 4.11 -0.27 14.08
N GLY A 101 4.78 -0.36 15.23
CA GLY A 101 6.21 -0.62 15.31
C GLY A 101 6.90 0.23 16.37
N ASP A 102 8.19 0.45 16.20
CA ASP A 102 9.06 1.18 17.13
C ASP A 102 8.92 2.72 17.03
N GLY A 103 8.14 3.20 16.07
CA GLY A 103 7.98 4.63 15.81
C GLY A 103 9.21 5.28 15.17
N SER A 104 10.10 4.53 14.52
CA SER A 104 11.20 5.10 13.74
C SER A 104 10.71 5.80 12.48
N GLU A 105 11.50 6.74 11.96
CA GLU A 105 11.29 7.30 10.64
C GLU A 105 11.51 6.24 9.56
N ARG A 106 10.73 6.28 8.48
CA ARG A 106 10.82 5.35 7.35
C ARG A 106 11.26 6.11 6.10
N LEU A 107 12.46 5.80 5.60
CA LEU A 107 13.03 6.45 4.41
C LEU A 107 12.02 6.48 3.24
N THR A 108 11.73 7.66 2.72
CA THR A 108 10.76 7.83 1.62
C THR A 108 11.43 7.78 0.25
N LEU A 109 10.63 7.53 -0.79
CA LEU A 109 11.08 7.60 -2.19
C LEU A 109 11.69 8.95 -2.57
N LEU A 110 11.15 10.03 -2.02
CA LEU A 110 11.69 11.37 -2.23
C LEU A 110 13.09 11.48 -1.60
N GLU A 111 13.25 11.04 -0.36
CA GLU A 111 14.52 11.11 0.37
C GLU A 111 15.58 10.22 -0.27
N MET A 112 15.20 9.04 -0.75
CA MET A 112 16.07 8.18 -1.56
C MET A 112 16.63 8.93 -2.77
N TYR A 113 15.79 9.65 -3.51
CA TYR A 113 16.26 10.45 -4.65
C TYR A 113 17.11 11.64 -4.21
N LYS A 114 16.71 12.33 -3.14
CA LYS A 114 17.46 13.47 -2.59
C LYS A 114 18.87 13.06 -2.16
N ALA A 115 19.01 11.92 -1.48
CA ALA A 115 20.30 11.38 -1.03
C ALA A 115 21.25 11.03 -2.20
N GLN A 116 20.70 10.75 -3.38
CA GLN A 116 21.47 10.52 -4.61
C GLN A 116 21.88 11.83 -5.33
N GLY A 117 21.63 13.00 -4.73
CA GLY A 117 21.93 14.30 -5.34
C GLY A 117 20.96 14.67 -6.48
N LYS A 118 19.79 14.02 -6.55
CA LYS A 118 18.71 14.35 -7.48
C LYS A 118 17.81 15.44 -6.89
N SER A 119 17.09 16.15 -7.75
CA SER A 119 16.10 17.13 -7.31
C SER A 119 14.80 16.43 -6.89
N THR A 120 14.01 17.08 -6.03
CA THR A 120 12.74 16.49 -5.57
C THR A 120 11.62 17.51 -5.54
N GLY A 121 10.39 17.09 -5.80
CA GLY A 121 9.24 18.00 -5.78
C GLY A 121 7.93 17.37 -5.35
N LEU A 122 7.09 18.19 -4.71
CA LEU A 122 5.74 17.88 -4.29
C LEU A 122 4.79 18.94 -4.86
N VAL A 123 3.75 18.49 -5.55
CA VAL A 123 2.73 19.35 -6.17
C VAL A 123 1.36 18.81 -5.79
N THR A 124 0.45 19.66 -5.31
CA THR A 124 -0.91 19.24 -4.91
C THR A 124 -1.93 20.35 -5.12
N THR A 125 -3.20 19.99 -5.29
CA THR A 125 -4.35 20.90 -5.18
C THR A 125 -4.90 21.02 -3.75
N ASP A 126 -4.36 20.28 -2.77
CA ASP A 126 -4.60 20.49 -1.34
C ASP A 126 -3.64 21.51 -0.73
N LEU A 127 -3.69 21.68 0.59
CA LEU A 127 -2.56 22.19 1.36
C LEU A 127 -1.31 21.35 1.09
N MET A 128 -0.14 21.99 0.95
CA MET A 128 1.15 21.29 0.83
C MET A 128 1.45 20.38 2.03
N THR A 129 0.86 20.68 3.18
CA THR A 129 0.94 19.88 4.42
C THR A 129 -0.22 18.89 4.57
N GLY A 130 -1.01 18.69 3.51
CA GLY A 130 -1.98 17.60 3.41
C GLY A 130 -1.28 16.24 3.48
N ALA A 131 -2.05 15.19 3.79
CA ALA A 131 -1.47 13.88 4.10
C ALA A 131 -0.65 13.29 2.95
N THR A 132 -1.20 13.27 1.73
CA THR A 132 -0.54 12.68 0.57
C THR A 132 0.84 13.28 0.30
N PRO A 133 1.03 14.61 0.17
CA PRO A 133 2.37 15.18 0.03
C PRO A 133 3.24 14.97 1.26
N ALA A 134 2.66 15.02 2.47
CA ALA A 134 3.40 14.84 3.72
C ALA A 134 4.11 13.49 3.78
N THR A 135 3.47 12.42 3.32
CA THR A 135 4.07 11.07 3.33
C THR A 135 5.35 10.94 2.49
N PHE A 136 5.61 11.87 1.57
CA PHE A 136 6.85 11.86 0.80
C PHE A 136 7.95 12.74 1.42
N GLY A 137 7.66 13.67 2.32
CA GLY A 137 8.66 14.64 2.77
C GLY A 137 8.63 15.01 4.26
N ALA A 138 7.87 14.30 5.07
CA ALA A 138 7.77 14.53 6.51
C ALA A 138 7.63 13.21 7.28
N HIS A 139 7.85 13.27 8.59
CA HIS A 139 7.82 12.13 9.50
C HIS A 139 7.05 12.47 10.77
N GLU A 140 5.76 12.15 10.80
CA GLU A 140 4.88 12.57 11.87
C GLU A 140 3.95 11.45 12.33
N THR A 141 3.74 11.36 13.64
CA THR A 141 2.80 10.39 14.22
C THR A 141 1.34 10.71 13.90
N SER A 142 1.06 11.92 13.39
CA SER A 142 -0.26 12.35 12.98
C SER A 142 -0.22 13.29 11.79
N ARG A 143 -1.09 13.04 10.79
CA ARG A 143 -1.37 13.91 9.64
C ARG A 143 -1.88 15.31 10.03
N ASN A 144 -2.33 15.46 11.28
CA ASN A 144 -2.81 16.73 11.82
C ASN A 144 -1.68 17.63 12.36
N ASN A 145 -0.44 17.13 12.41
CA ASN A 145 0.74 17.91 12.84
C ASN A 145 1.23 18.83 11.71
N SER A 146 0.33 19.57 11.05
CA SER A 146 0.65 20.31 9.83
C SER A 146 1.83 21.28 10.00
N SER A 147 1.93 21.93 11.17
CA SER A 147 3.04 22.87 11.43
C SER A 147 4.39 22.16 11.52
N GLN A 148 4.42 20.94 12.06
CA GLN A 148 5.62 20.12 12.11
C GLN A 148 5.95 19.54 10.73
N ILE A 149 4.95 19.09 9.97
CA ILE A 149 5.10 18.69 8.55
C ILE A 149 5.74 19.83 7.73
N ALA A 150 5.27 21.07 7.90
CA ALA A 150 5.92 22.22 7.26
C ALA A 150 7.36 22.41 7.74
N GLY A 151 7.62 22.18 9.03
CA GLY A 151 8.95 22.19 9.62
C GLY A 151 9.90 21.18 8.97
N ASP A 152 9.43 19.96 8.72
CA ASP A 152 10.21 18.90 8.06
C ASP A 152 10.59 19.28 6.64
N TYR A 153 9.63 19.76 5.85
CA TYR A 153 9.91 20.24 4.50
C TYR A 153 10.97 21.35 4.48
N LEU A 154 10.85 22.33 5.38
CA LEU A 154 11.67 23.54 5.31
C LEU A 154 13.07 23.35 5.91
N ASN A 155 13.20 22.48 6.90
CA ASN A 155 14.42 22.34 7.69
C ASN A 155 15.12 21.00 7.50
N GLN A 156 14.42 19.96 7.05
CA GLN A 156 14.96 18.58 6.97
C GLN A 156 15.01 18.09 5.52
N THR A 157 13.87 17.70 4.95
CA THR A 157 13.81 16.99 3.66
C THR A 157 14.05 17.91 2.45
N ARG A 158 13.71 19.20 2.59
CA ARG A 158 13.99 20.28 1.63
C ARG A 158 13.71 19.90 0.16
N PRO A 159 12.45 19.61 -0.22
CA PRO A 159 12.11 19.43 -1.64
C PRO A 159 12.46 20.68 -2.45
N ASN A 160 13.04 20.51 -3.63
CA ASN A 160 13.37 21.63 -4.52
C ASN A 160 12.12 22.38 -5.01
N VAL A 161 10.99 21.70 -5.12
CA VAL A 161 9.71 22.29 -5.54
C VAL A 161 8.61 21.91 -4.55
N LEU A 162 7.87 22.89 -4.06
CA LEU A 162 6.69 22.74 -3.21
C LEU A 162 5.57 23.62 -3.78
N LEU A 163 4.54 23.04 -4.42
CA LEU A 163 3.45 23.82 -5.04
C LEU A 163 2.09 23.34 -4.54
N GLY A 164 1.26 24.26 -4.06
CA GLY A 164 -0.12 23.97 -3.66
C GLY A 164 -0.72 25.07 -2.77
N GLY A 165 -1.69 24.71 -1.94
CA GLY A 165 -2.22 25.59 -0.91
C GLY A 165 -1.16 25.84 0.17
N GLY A 166 -0.95 27.11 0.54
CA GLY A 166 -0.17 27.48 1.72
C GLY A 166 -0.98 27.28 3.01
N GLY A 167 -0.41 27.60 4.17
CA GLY A 167 -1.06 27.38 5.47
C GLY A 167 -0.53 26.16 6.20
N GLY A 168 -1.13 25.81 7.34
CA GLY A 168 -0.66 24.69 8.18
C GLY A 168 0.84 24.78 8.51
N GLY A 169 1.36 25.95 8.84
CA GLY A 169 2.80 26.20 9.07
C GLY A 169 3.61 26.60 7.83
N MET A 170 3.15 26.28 6.62
CA MET A 170 3.77 26.70 5.36
C MET A 170 3.43 28.16 5.04
N THR A 171 4.09 29.09 5.75
CA THR A 171 3.95 30.53 5.51
C THR A 171 5.00 31.05 4.54
N VAL A 172 4.73 32.19 3.90
CA VAL A 172 5.69 32.88 3.01
C VAL A 172 6.99 33.16 3.75
N ALA A 173 6.89 33.70 4.97
CA ALA A 173 8.06 34.05 5.77
C ALA A 173 8.91 32.83 6.15
N ALA A 174 8.26 31.71 6.51
CA ALA A 174 8.96 30.47 6.84
C ALA A 174 9.69 29.90 5.61
N ALA A 175 9.03 29.83 4.46
CA ALA A 175 9.62 29.35 3.22
C ALA A 175 10.78 30.24 2.73
N GLN A 176 10.63 31.56 2.80
CA GLN A 176 11.70 32.52 2.47
C GLN A 176 12.89 32.37 3.43
N SER A 177 12.64 32.21 4.73
CA SER A 177 13.70 31.98 5.73
C SER A 177 14.45 30.67 5.47
N ALA A 178 13.76 29.66 4.95
CA ALA A 178 14.36 28.40 4.50
C ALA A 178 15.05 28.49 3.12
N GLY A 179 15.05 29.66 2.47
CA GLY A 179 15.76 29.91 1.21
C GLY A 179 14.97 29.60 -0.06
N TYR A 180 13.65 29.44 0.03
CA TYR A 180 12.80 29.26 -1.14
C TYR A 180 12.48 30.60 -1.82
N ALA A 181 12.51 30.61 -3.15
CA ALA A 181 11.80 31.63 -3.92
C ALA A 181 10.30 31.36 -3.79
N VAL A 182 9.54 32.33 -3.27
CA VAL A 182 8.10 32.16 -3.03
C VAL A 182 7.29 32.89 -4.10
N VAL A 183 6.34 32.18 -4.73
CA VAL A 183 5.36 32.74 -5.67
C VAL A 183 3.95 32.49 -5.15
N GLN A 184 3.02 33.42 -5.41
CA GLN A 184 1.65 33.37 -4.87
C GLN A 184 0.56 33.61 -5.92
N SER A 185 0.92 33.58 -7.21
CA SER A 185 -0.04 33.73 -8.30
C SER A 185 0.40 32.96 -9.53
N ARG A 186 -0.55 32.65 -10.40
CA ARG A 186 -0.37 32.02 -11.70
C ARG A 186 0.64 32.80 -12.56
N ALA A 187 0.48 34.12 -12.63
CA ALA A 187 1.38 34.99 -13.39
C ALA A 187 2.81 34.96 -12.83
N ALA A 188 2.97 34.94 -11.50
CA ALA A 188 4.29 34.84 -10.88
C ALA A 188 4.94 33.46 -11.10
N LEU A 189 4.15 32.38 -11.06
CA LEU A 189 4.63 31.02 -11.37
C LEU A 189 5.09 30.92 -12.83
N GLN A 190 4.35 31.50 -13.78
CA GLN A 190 4.71 31.52 -15.20
C GLN A 190 5.94 32.40 -15.51
N ALA A 191 6.25 33.37 -14.64
CA ALA A 191 7.36 34.28 -14.81
C ALA A 191 8.68 33.80 -14.16
N ILE A 192 8.69 32.62 -13.52
CA ILE A 192 9.93 32.09 -12.93
C ILE A 192 10.97 31.85 -14.02
N ASN A 193 12.25 31.97 -13.65
CA ASN A 193 13.35 31.49 -14.47
C ASN A 193 13.87 30.18 -13.87
N PRO A 194 13.54 29.02 -14.45
CA PRO A 194 13.93 27.72 -13.92
C PRO A 194 15.45 27.57 -13.75
N ALA A 195 16.25 28.21 -14.62
CA ALA A 195 17.71 28.13 -14.57
C ALA A 195 18.34 28.80 -13.34
N THR A 196 17.61 29.68 -12.66
CA THR A 196 18.12 30.43 -11.50
C THR A 196 17.43 30.10 -10.19
N VAL A 197 16.31 29.35 -10.23
CA VAL A 197 15.54 29.00 -9.03
C VAL A 197 15.91 27.59 -8.58
N GLY A 198 16.73 27.49 -7.53
CA GLY A 198 17.12 26.20 -6.95
C GLY A 198 16.08 25.59 -6.00
N TYR A 199 15.29 26.44 -5.33
CA TYR A 199 14.21 26.06 -4.41
C TYR A 199 13.00 26.97 -4.66
N LEU A 200 11.86 26.38 -5.03
CA LEU A 200 10.61 27.08 -5.36
C LEU A 200 9.48 26.65 -4.42
N SER A 201 8.79 27.62 -3.83
CA SER A 201 7.55 27.40 -3.08
C SER A 201 6.42 28.23 -3.69
N GLY A 202 5.42 27.56 -4.24
CA GLY A 202 4.20 28.17 -4.77
C GLY A 202 3.07 28.03 -3.75
N GLN A 203 2.67 29.15 -3.15
CA GLN A 203 1.66 29.22 -2.09
C GLN A 203 0.40 29.93 -2.59
N PHE A 204 -0.53 29.16 -3.15
CA PHE A 204 -1.69 29.67 -3.88
C PHE A 204 -2.95 29.65 -2.99
N GLY A 205 -2.99 30.59 -2.04
CA GLY A 205 -4.01 30.64 -0.99
C GLY A 205 -3.57 29.95 0.30
N THR A 206 -4.50 29.84 1.27
CA THR A 206 -4.26 29.23 2.60
C THR A 206 -5.18 28.02 2.89
N SER A 207 -5.78 27.49 1.83
CA SER A 207 -6.79 26.43 1.85
C SER A 207 -6.52 25.47 0.69
N PRO A 208 -7.18 24.30 0.64
CA PRO A 208 -7.28 23.54 -0.59
C PRO A 208 -7.83 24.43 -1.73
N PHE A 209 -7.51 24.08 -2.97
CA PHE A 209 -7.93 24.82 -4.16
C PHE A 209 -9.46 24.75 -4.34
N ALA A 210 -10.00 25.64 -5.19
CA ALA A 210 -11.37 25.51 -5.65
C ALA A 210 -11.48 24.40 -6.72
N TYR A 211 -12.65 23.76 -6.82
CA TYR A 211 -12.90 22.76 -7.86
C TYR A 211 -12.86 23.38 -9.27
N ALA A 212 -12.24 22.68 -10.21
CA ALA A 212 -12.21 23.04 -11.63
C ALA A 212 -13.61 23.12 -12.25
N TYR A 213 -14.55 22.28 -11.80
CA TYR A 213 -15.97 22.38 -12.20
C TYR A 213 -16.59 23.72 -11.79
N ASP A 214 -16.27 24.22 -10.59
CA ASP A 214 -16.83 25.47 -10.08
C ASP A 214 -16.31 26.66 -10.89
N GLN A 215 -15.05 26.60 -11.33
CA GLN A 215 -14.50 27.58 -12.28
C GLN A 215 -15.16 27.46 -13.65
N ALA A 216 -15.32 26.25 -14.19
CA ALA A 216 -15.92 26.04 -15.51
C ALA A 216 -17.38 26.50 -15.59
N THR A 217 -18.11 26.48 -14.46
CA THR A 217 -19.49 26.97 -14.36
C THR A 217 -19.60 28.43 -13.93
N GLY A 218 -18.49 29.11 -13.66
CA GLY A 218 -18.47 30.50 -13.19
C GLY A 218 -18.89 30.68 -11.72
N SER A 219 -18.97 29.60 -10.95
CA SER A 219 -19.24 29.63 -9.50
C SER A 219 -17.99 29.96 -8.67
N SER A 220 -16.81 29.95 -9.29
CA SER A 220 -15.53 30.34 -8.72
C SER A 220 -14.68 31.11 -9.74
N THR A 221 -13.83 32.01 -9.25
CA THR A 221 -12.81 32.75 -10.02
C THR A 221 -11.39 32.40 -9.58
N PHE A 222 -11.23 31.32 -8.82
CA PHE A 222 -9.96 30.94 -8.21
C PHE A 222 -8.81 30.85 -9.22
N TYR A 223 -9.05 30.27 -10.40
CA TYR A 223 -8.04 30.05 -11.44
C TYR A 223 -7.79 31.25 -12.35
N ASP A 224 -8.48 32.37 -12.11
CA ASP A 224 -8.17 33.65 -12.77
C ASP A 224 -6.80 34.17 -12.30
N THR A 225 -6.43 33.85 -11.05
CA THR A 225 -5.19 34.30 -10.42
C THR A 225 -4.30 33.18 -9.89
N ASN A 226 -4.83 31.96 -9.70
CA ASN A 226 -4.07 30.79 -9.25
C ASN A 226 -3.89 29.77 -10.39
N PRO A 227 -2.80 29.00 -10.39
CA PRO A 227 -2.52 28.04 -11.45
C PRO A 227 -3.38 26.78 -11.32
N TYR A 228 -3.62 26.12 -12.45
CA TYR A 228 -4.15 24.76 -12.46
C TYR A 228 -3.07 23.73 -12.10
N LEU A 229 -3.49 22.50 -11.76
CA LEU A 229 -2.57 21.39 -11.44
C LEU A 229 -1.57 21.12 -12.58
N TRP A 230 -2.03 21.15 -13.83
CA TRP A 230 -1.17 20.94 -14.99
C TRP A 230 -0.13 22.07 -15.19
N GLU A 231 -0.45 23.31 -14.80
CA GLU A 231 0.50 24.43 -14.85
C GLU A 231 1.56 24.30 -13.76
N MET A 232 1.15 23.89 -12.55
CA MET A 232 2.10 23.58 -11.48
C MET A 232 3.01 22.41 -11.86
N THR A 233 2.45 21.37 -12.49
CA THR A 233 3.22 20.22 -12.99
C THR A 233 4.26 20.66 -14.03
N HIS A 234 3.86 21.51 -14.99
CA HIS A 234 4.77 22.04 -16.00
C HIS A 234 5.95 22.81 -15.35
N ALA A 235 5.65 23.77 -14.46
CA ALA A 235 6.68 24.55 -13.76
C ALA A 235 7.60 23.68 -12.90
N ALA A 236 7.05 22.66 -12.23
CA ALA A 236 7.84 21.70 -11.46
C ALA A 236 8.83 20.93 -12.36
N LEU A 237 8.38 20.44 -13.52
CA LEU A 237 9.24 19.75 -14.48
C LEU A 237 10.34 20.67 -15.00
N GLU A 238 10.05 21.94 -15.29
CA GLU A 238 11.05 22.90 -15.72
C GLU A 238 12.14 23.12 -14.67
N VAL A 239 11.76 23.32 -13.39
CA VAL A 239 12.73 23.52 -12.31
C VAL A 239 13.53 22.25 -12.03
N LEU A 240 12.86 21.11 -11.86
CA LEU A 240 13.51 19.85 -11.46
C LEU A 240 14.44 19.30 -12.54
N SER A 241 14.08 19.46 -13.82
CA SER A 241 14.88 18.95 -14.95
C SER A 241 16.18 19.72 -15.20
N THR A 242 16.40 20.84 -14.52
CA THR A 242 17.70 21.54 -14.53
C THR A 242 18.82 20.73 -13.88
N ASN A 243 18.47 19.79 -12.99
CA ASN A 243 19.43 18.89 -12.36
C ASN A 243 19.73 17.70 -13.27
N ALA A 244 20.95 17.67 -13.81
CA ALA A 244 21.42 16.61 -14.70
C ALA A 244 21.48 15.22 -14.05
N ASN A 245 21.40 15.11 -12.71
CA ASN A 245 21.30 13.82 -12.02
C ASN A 245 19.88 13.24 -12.08
N GLY A 246 18.87 14.03 -12.45
CA GLY A 246 17.46 13.66 -12.48
C GLY A 246 16.66 14.09 -11.25
N PHE A 247 15.45 13.57 -11.11
CA PHE A 247 14.53 13.98 -10.04
C PHE A 247 13.45 12.96 -9.65
N PHE A 248 12.86 13.17 -8.48
CA PHE A 248 11.57 12.59 -8.10
C PHE A 248 10.51 13.70 -8.02
N LEU A 249 9.32 13.46 -8.58
CA LEU A 249 8.19 14.38 -8.53
C LEU A 249 6.93 13.60 -8.17
N MET A 250 6.24 14.04 -7.11
CA MET A 250 4.88 13.60 -6.80
C MET A 250 3.89 14.73 -7.13
N VAL A 251 2.83 14.39 -7.86
CA VAL A 251 1.75 15.30 -8.26
C VAL A 251 0.41 14.74 -7.81
N GLU A 252 -0.35 15.51 -7.05
CA GLU A 252 -1.62 15.08 -6.48
C GLU A 252 -2.81 15.90 -7.01
N SER A 253 -3.87 15.22 -7.45
CA SER A 253 -5.22 15.79 -7.59
C SER A 253 -6.06 15.41 -6.39
N ALA A 254 -5.93 16.20 -5.31
CA ALA A 254 -6.51 15.89 -4.00
C ALA A 254 -8.02 16.11 -3.92
N LEU A 255 -8.56 16.93 -4.82
CA LEU A 255 -9.96 17.33 -4.79
C LEU A 255 -10.89 16.22 -5.32
N ILE A 256 -10.36 15.17 -5.95
CA ILE A 256 -11.14 13.98 -6.37
C ILE A 256 -11.80 13.35 -5.13
N ASP A 257 -11.00 12.96 -4.14
CA ASP A 257 -11.48 12.43 -2.86
C ASP A 257 -12.43 13.41 -2.20
N LYS A 258 -12.02 14.67 -2.01
CA LYS A 258 -12.86 15.65 -1.32
C LYS A 258 -14.22 15.81 -1.97
N ALA A 259 -14.33 15.70 -3.31
CA ALA A 259 -15.62 15.74 -3.99
C ALA A 259 -16.43 14.46 -3.69
N ALA A 260 -15.81 13.29 -3.80
CA ALA A 260 -16.43 11.99 -3.58
C ALA A 260 -16.88 11.76 -2.13
N SER A 261 -16.08 12.21 -1.15
CA SER A 261 -16.35 12.03 0.29
C SER A 261 -17.38 13.01 0.86
N GLN A 262 -17.70 14.10 0.17
CA GLN A 262 -18.64 15.11 0.68
C GLN A 262 -20.10 14.80 0.42
N SER A 263 -20.44 14.13 -0.69
CA SER A 263 -21.83 13.78 -1.03
C SER A 263 -21.90 12.90 -2.28
N THR A 264 -22.88 12.00 -2.30
CA THR A 264 -23.27 11.16 -3.45
C THR A 264 -23.85 11.93 -4.65
N SER A 265 -23.79 13.26 -4.64
CA SER A 265 -24.34 14.14 -5.68
C SER A 265 -23.28 15.00 -6.39
N ARG A 266 -21.98 14.79 -6.13
CA ARG A 266 -20.89 15.67 -6.59
C ARG A 266 -20.08 15.12 -7.76
N ILE A 267 -20.68 14.23 -8.56
CA ILE A 267 -20.04 13.59 -9.71
C ILE A 267 -19.40 14.59 -10.70
N GLN A 268 -19.98 15.77 -10.89
CA GLN A 268 -19.41 16.78 -11.78
C GLN A 268 -18.05 17.27 -11.30
N ARG A 269 -17.91 17.51 -10.00
CA ARG A 269 -16.64 17.95 -9.40
C ARG A 269 -15.62 16.82 -9.46
N THR A 270 -16.02 15.60 -9.09
CA THR A 270 -15.17 14.41 -9.20
C THR A 270 -14.62 14.22 -10.61
N ILE A 271 -15.47 14.28 -11.64
CA ILE A 271 -15.06 14.15 -13.05
C ILE A 271 -14.08 15.25 -13.45
N TYR A 272 -14.36 16.51 -13.13
CA TYR A 272 -13.48 17.62 -13.53
C TYR A 272 -12.10 17.55 -12.86
N GLU A 273 -12.01 17.10 -11.61
CA GLU A 273 -10.71 16.91 -10.94
C GLU A 273 -9.92 15.73 -11.52
N THR A 274 -10.59 14.65 -11.95
CA THR A 274 -9.95 13.56 -12.71
C THR A 274 -9.42 14.05 -14.07
N LEU A 275 -10.15 14.94 -14.75
CA LEU A 275 -9.68 15.54 -16.01
C LEU A 275 -8.55 16.56 -15.80
N GLU A 276 -8.50 17.26 -14.67
CA GLU A 276 -7.33 18.07 -14.32
C GLU A 276 -6.09 17.21 -14.07
N LEU A 277 -6.24 16.03 -13.44
CA LEU A 277 -5.16 15.04 -13.34
C LEU A 277 -4.70 14.58 -14.72
N GLU A 278 -5.62 14.24 -15.63
CA GLU A 278 -5.31 13.86 -17.01
C GLU A 278 -4.46 14.92 -17.72
N LYS A 279 -4.83 16.21 -17.61
CA LYS A 279 -4.05 17.32 -18.18
C LYS A 279 -2.65 17.40 -17.59
N ALA A 280 -2.49 17.15 -16.29
CA ALA A 280 -1.19 17.13 -15.64
C ALA A 280 -0.32 15.95 -16.12
N VAL A 281 -0.90 14.76 -16.25
CA VAL A 281 -0.24 13.60 -16.88
C VAL A 281 0.20 13.94 -18.30
N GLN A 282 -0.63 14.64 -19.08
CA GLN A 282 -0.26 15.04 -20.44
C GLN A 282 1.00 15.91 -20.47
N GLN A 283 1.20 16.80 -19.49
CA GLN A 283 2.42 17.61 -19.40
C GLN A 283 3.66 16.73 -19.19
N ALA A 284 3.57 15.73 -18.32
CA ALA A 284 4.67 14.77 -18.11
C ALA A 284 4.94 13.92 -19.35
N LEU A 285 3.91 13.42 -20.03
CA LEU A 285 4.06 12.65 -21.27
C LEU A 285 4.71 13.49 -22.38
N ASN A 286 4.30 14.75 -22.53
CA ASN A 286 4.90 15.66 -23.49
C ASN A 286 6.38 15.93 -23.16
N TRP A 287 6.69 16.17 -21.89
CA TRP A 287 8.06 16.37 -21.42
C TRP A 287 8.93 15.10 -21.61
N ALA A 288 8.34 13.91 -21.44
CA ALA A 288 9.05 12.64 -21.52
C ALA A 288 9.11 12.02 -22.92
N ALA A 289 8.45 12.59 -23.93
CA ALA A 289 8.23 11.96 -25.24
C ALA A 289 9.50 11.42 -25.94
N SER A 290 10.66 12.06 -25.72
CA SER A 290 11.96 11.67 -26.28
C SER A 290 12.91 11.00 -25.28
N ARG A 291 12.43 10.69 -24.07
CA ARG A 291 13.24 10.22 -22.94
C ARG A 291 13.12 8.71 -22.76
N THR A 292 14.22 8.08 -22.37
CA THR A 292 14.29 6.64 -22.03
C THR A 292 14.66 6.39 -20.57
N ASP A 293 14.89 7.47 -19.81
CA ASP A 293 15.43 7.49 -18.46
C ASP A 293 14.36 7.78 -17.39
N THR A 294 13.08 7.79 -17.78
CA THR A 294 11.96 8.30 -16.99
C THR A 294 10.92 7.22 -16.78
N LEU A 295 10.41 7.12 -15.56
CA LEU A 295 9.22 6.36 -15.21
C LEU A 295 8.09 7.34 -14.88
N ILE A 296 6.93 7.14 -15.50
CA ILE A 296 5.67 7.83 -15.18
C ILE A 296 4.71 6.80 -14.61
N LEU A 297 4.15 7.10 -13.43
CA LEU A 297 3.12 6.32 -12.76
C LEU A 297 1.89 7.18 -12.53
N VAL A 298 0.70 6.62 -12.74
CA VAL A 298 -0.57 7.25 -12.37
C VAL A 298 -1.37 6.24 -11.56
N THR A 299 -1.73 6.59 -10.32
CA THR A 299 -2.49 5.71 -9.43
C THR A 299 -3.33 6.53 -8.44
N ALA A 300 -3.90 5.86 -7.45
CA ALA A 300 -4.57 6.46 -6.31
C ALA A 300 -4.00 5.88 -5.00
N ASP A 301 -4.27 6.55 -3.90
CA ASP A 301 -3.95 6.12 -2.55
C ASP A 301 -5.02 5.16 -1.98
N HIS A 302 -6.30 5.42 -2.26
CA HIS A 302 -7.46 4.57 -1.95
C HIS A 302 -8.63 4.90 -2.91
N GLU A 303 -9.76 4.21 -2.75
CA GLU A 303 -11.01 4.54 -3.47
C GLU A 303 -11.97 5.26 -2.53
N THR A 304 -12.73 6.23 -3.04
CA THR A 304 -13.71 6.99 -2.25
C THR A 304 -15.14 6.88 -2.74
N GLY A 305 -16.05 6.59 -1.82
CA GLY A 305 -17.51 6.65 -2.00
C GLY A 305 -18.13 5.41 -2.64
N GLY A 306 -17.32 4.44 -3.07
CA GLY A 306 -17.77 3.26 -3.81
C GLY A 306 -18.65 3.66 -4.98
N LEU A 307 -18.10 4.55 -5.82
CA LEU A 307 -18.75 5.06 -7.02
C LEU A 307 -18.99 3.91 -7.99
N HIS A 308 -20.14 3.90 -8.66
CA HIS A 308 -20.46 2.95 -9.70
C HIS A 308 -21.24 3.63 -10.83
N VAL A 309 -20.73 3.56 -12.06
CA VAL A 309 -21.41 4.08 -13.25
C VAL A 309 -22.50 3.10 -13.70
N THR A 310 -23.74 3.58 -13.77
CA THR A 310 -24.91 2.77 -14.19
C THR A 310 -25.36 3.05 -15.62
N ALA A 311 -25.00 4.20 -16.19
CA ALA A 311 -25.22 4.47 -17.62
C ALA A 311 -24.23 5.50 -18.18
N ASN A 312 -23.78 5.27 -19.42
CA ASN A 312 -23.06 6.26 -20.22
C ASN A 312 -24.07 7.13 -20.99
N ASN A 313 -24.06 8.44 -20.75
CA ASN A 313 -24.97 9.40 -21.38
C ASN A 313 -24.35 10.12 -22.59
N GLY A 314 -23.16 9.69 -23.03
CA GLY A 314 -22.44 10.26 -24.17
C GLY A 314 -21.57 11.46 -23.84
N GLN A 315 -20.71 11.83 -24.79
CA GLN A 315 -19.73 12.90 -24.63
C GLN A 315 -20.42 14.23 -24.26
N GLY A 316 -19.85 14.93 -23.27
CA GLY A 316 -20.36 16.20 -22.74
C GLY A 316 -21.56 16.06 -21.80
N ASN A 317 -22.10 14.86 -21.63
CA ASN A 317 -23.19 14.59 -20.69
C ASN A 317 -22.66 13.79 -19.49
N MET A 318 -23.05 14.19 -18.28
CA MET A 318 -22.64 13.47 -17.08
C MET A 318 -23.18 12.04 -17.11
N PRO A 319 -22.35 11.02 -16.83
CA PRO A 319 -22.83 9.64 -16.72
C PRO A 319 -23.82 9.52 -15.54
N THR A 320 -24.72 8.54 -15.64
CA THR A 320 -25.58 8.19 -14.51
C THR A 320 -24.77 7.33 -13.56
N VAL A 321 -24.77 7.67 -12.27
CA VAL A 321 -23.94 7.01 -11.26
C VAL A 321 -24.74 6.70 -10.00
N THR A 322 -24.27 5.71 -9.26
CA THR A 322 -24.70 5.40 -7.90
C THR A 322 -23.47 5.40 -6.99
N TRP A 323 -23.68 5.69 -5.72
CA TRP A 323 -22.64 5.68 -4.70
C TRP A 323 -23.09 4.77 -3.56
N THR A 324 -22.15 4.02 -2.99
CA THR A 324 -22.46 3.13 -1.85
C THR A 324 -22.18 3.78 -0.51
N SER A 325 -21.29 4.79 -0.46
CA SER A 325 -21.01 5.54 0.77
C SER A 325 -20.48 6.95 0.48
N THR A 326 -20.17 7.70 1.54
CA THR A 326 -19.35 8.93 1.49
C THR A 326 -17.97 8.71 2.16
N SER A 327 -17.65 7.47 2.53
CA SER A 327 -16.38 7.08 3.15
C SER A 327 -15.43 6.52 2.08
N HIS A 328 -14.16 6.36 2.44
CA HIS A 328 -13.25 5.57 1.62
C HIS A 328 -13.71 4.11 1.56
N SER A 329 -13.18 3.33 0.62
CA SER A 329 -13.43 1.90 0.51
C SER A 329 -12.13 1.10 0.34
N THR A 330 -12.24 -0.21 0.53
CA THR A 330 -11.14 -1.15 0.31
C THR A 330 -11.07 -1.63 -1.15
N ALA A 331 -11.83 -1.03 -2.06
CA ALA A 331 -11.78 -1.40 -3.46
C ALA A 331 -10.37 -1.15 -4.02
N PRO A 332 -9.82 -2.07 -4.82
CA PRO A 332 -8.52 -1.87 -5.43
C PRO A 332 -8.56 -0.71 -6.41
N VAL A 333 -7.45 0.01 -6.51
CA VAL A 333 -7.31 1.20 -7.37
C VAL A 333 -6.48 0.89 -8.61
N PRO A 334 -6.67 1.64 -9.72
CA PRO A 334 -5.85 1.46 -10.90
C PRO A 334 -4.43 1.97 -10.70
N LEU A 335 -3.47 1.33 -11.37
CA LEU A 335 -2.15 1.90 -11.63
C LEU A 335 -1.84 1.78 -13.12
N TYR A 336 -1.39 2.88 -13.71
CA TYR A 336 -0.95 2.96 -15.10
C TYR A 336 0.52 3.38 -15.13
N ALA A 337 1.32 2.77 -16.00
CA ALA A 337 2.76 2.97 -16.03
C ALA A 337 3.32 3.12 -17.46
N TRP A 338 4.28 4.04 -17.61
CA TRP A 338 5.00 4.29 -18.86
C TRP A 338 6.49 4.54 -18.61
N GLY A 339 7.32 4.13 -19.56
CA GLY A 339 8.76 4.41 -19.57
C GLY A 339 9.60 3.33 -18.88
N MET A 340 10.76 3.74 -18.35
CA MET A 340 11.74 2.85 -17.73
C MET A 340 11.11 2.11 -16.53
N ASN A 341 11.34 0.79 -16.42
CA ASN A 341 10.75 -0.07 -15.39
C ASN A 341 9.21 -0.22 -15.40
N ALA A 342 8.47 0.43 -16.30
CA ALA A 342 7.01 0.30 -16.35
C ALA A 342 6.52 -1.15 -16.55
N SER A 343 7.31 -1.98 -17.24
CA SER A 343 7.03 -3.42 -17.41
C SER A 343 6.99 -4.25 -16.12
N ARG A 344 7.40 -3.68 -14.99
CA ARG A 344 7.30 -4.31 -13.67
C ARG A 344 5.87 -4.28 -13.10
N PHE A 345 5.01 -3.42 -13.63
CA PHE A 345 3.62 -3.25 -13.18
C PHE A 345 2.65 -4.07 -14.04
N THR A 346 2.80 -5.39 -14.01
CA THR A 346 2.06 -6.33 -14.89
C THR A 346 1.18 -7.34 -14.15
N ARG A 347 1.25 -7.36 -12.83
CA ARG A 347 0.38 -8.16 -11.94
C ARG A 347 -0.25 -7.26 -10.90
N THR A 348 -1.34 -7.71 -10.28
CA THR A 348 -1.86 -7.07 -9.07
C THR A 348 -0.74 -6.95 -8.03
N ILE A 349 -0.63 -5.78 -7.42
CA ILE A 349 0.37 -5.47 -6.41
C ILE A 349 -0.28 -4.91 -5.15
N ASP A 350 0.47 -4.91 -4.06
CA ASP A 350 0.16 -4.06 -2.92
C ASP A 350 0.78 -2.66 -3.09
N ASN A 351 0.17 -1.62 -2.51
CA ASN A 351 0.68 -0.26 -2.61
C ASN A 351 2.10 -0.10 -2.00
N THR A 352 2.50 -0.98 -1.08
CA THR A 352 3.88 -1.07 -0.58
C THR A 352 4.90 -1.44 -1.65
N GLU A 353 4.50 -2.14 -2.71
CA GLU A 353 5.43 -2.59 -3.74
C GLU A 353 5.83 -1.45 -4.70
N ILE A 354 5.06 -0.36 -4.76
CA ILE A 354 5.26 0.72 -5.73
C ILE A 354 6.66 1.33 -5.61
N SER A 355 7.11 1.66 -4.40
CA SER A 355 8.42 2.29 -4.17
C SER A 355 9.56 1.44 -4.73
N ALA A 356 9.53 0.13 -4.44
CA ALA A 356 10.58 -0.78 -4.86
C ALA A 356 10.53 -1.10 -6.38
N LEU A 357 9.33 -1.31 -6.93
CA LEU A 357 9.16 -1.55 -8.36
C LEU A 357 9.55 -0.31 -9.18
N ALA A 358 9.27 0.89 -8.67
CA ALA A 358 9.59 2.15 -9.35
C ALA A 358 11.10 2.41 -9.40
N THR A 359 11.80 2.15 -8.29
CA THR A 359 13.25 2.39 -8.19
C THR A 359 14.11 1.31 -8.81
N ALA A 360 13.51 0.19 -9.23
CA ALA A 360 14.27 -1.04 -9.50
C ALA A 360 15.24 -1.39 -8.36
N ALA A 361 14.96 -0.93 -7.13
CA ALA A 361 15.64 -1.43 -5.96
C ALA A 361 15.46 -2.95 -5.96
N VAL A 362 16.54 -3.66 -5.64
CA VAL A 362 16.40 -5.05 -5.21
C VAL A 362 15.50 -4.95 -3.98
N LEU A 363 14.24 -5.37 -4.10
CA LEU A 363 13.43 -5.68 -2.93
C LEU A 363 14.32 -6.53 -2.05
N PRO A 364 14.55 -6.16 -0.77
CA PRO A 364 15.46 -6.92 0.06
C PRO A 364 14.98 -8.37 0.01
N PRO A 365 15.88 -9.31 -0.38
CA PRO A 365 15.46 -10.62 -0.84
C PRO A 365 14.57 -11.25 0.22
N THR A 366 13.36 -11.65 -0.13
CA THR A 366 12.47 -12.30 0.83
C THR A 366 12.63 -13.81 0.74
N VAL A 367 12.50 -14.47 1.88
CA VAL A 367 12.45 -15.92 1.96
C VAL A 367 11.09 -16.32 2.54
N THR A 368 10.38 -17.16 1.81
CA THR A 368 9.12 -17.76 2.29
C THR A 368 9.42 -19.13 2.87
N VAL A 369 9.03 -19.33 4.13
CA VAL A 369 9.10 -20.59 4.86
C VAL A 369 7.68 -21.09 5.08
N ARG A 370 7.47 -22.39 4.88
CA ARG A 370 6.18 -23.05 5.11
C ARG A 370 6.31 -24.07 6.24
N PHE A 371 5.48 -23.91 7.25
CA PHE A 371 5.36 -24.81 8.39
C PHE A 371 4.07 -25.62 8.22
N GLN A 372 4.18 -26.94 8.11
CA GLN A 372 3.05 -27.86 7.93
C GLN A 372 3.41 -29.24 8.50
N GLU A 373 2.54 -29.77 9.35
CA GLU A 373 2.80 -31.01 10.09
C GLU A 373 3.06 -32.21 9.16
N GLY A 374 4.24 -32.82 9.30
CA GLY A 374 4.70 -33.95 8.48
C GLY A 374 5.27 -33.56 7.11
N ALA A 375 5.26 -32.28 6.73
CA ALA A 375 5.86 -31.80 5.48
C ALA A 375 7.31 -31.38 5.71
N GLY A 376 8.23 -31.82 4.84
CA GLY A 376 9.63 -31.37 4.90
C GLY A 376 10.37 -31.72 6.21
N GLY A 377 9.85 -32.64 7.02
CA GLY A 377 10.39 -33.00 8.33
C GLY A 377 9.96 -32.09 9.47
N TYR A 378 9.05 -31.13 9.24
CA TYR A 378 8.47 -30.30 10.29
C TYR A 378 7.44 -31.09 11.11
N SER A 379 7.53 -31.01 12.44
CA SER A 379 6.68 -31.74 13.40
C SER A 379 6.28 -30.88 14.60
N GLY A 380 5.96 -29.62 14.34
CA GLY A 380 5.69 -28.62 15.37
C GLY A 380 4.33 -27.95 15.21
N ALA A 381 3.41 -28.46 14.38
CA ALA A 381 2.06 -27.92 14.38
C ALA A 381 1.19 -28.66 15.39
N HIS A 382 0.36 -27.91 16.10
CA HIS A 382 -0.57 -28.40 17.09
C HIS A 382 -1.94 -27.81 16.82
N ASP A 383 -2.99 -28.61 16.90
CA ASP A 383 -4.35 -28.12 16.84
C ASP A 383 -5.33 -28.94 17.68
N THR A 384 -6.38 -28.29 18.13
CA THR A 384 -7.46 -28.91 18.90
C THR A 384 -8.69 -27.99 18.85
N PHE A 385 -9.81 -28.46 19.38
CA PHE A 385 -10.95 -27.61 19.61
C PHE A 385 -11.59 -27.92 20.96
N ILE A 386 -12.31 -26.96 21.51
CA ILE A 386 -13.00 -27.05 22.79
C ILE A 386 -14.47 -26.75 22.58
N ARG A 387 -15.34 -27.41 23.34
CA ARG A 387 -16.79 -27.28 23.22
C ARG A 387 -17.43 -27.09 24.59
N GLN A 388 -18.42 -26.21 24.67
CA GLN A 388 -19.16 -25.99 25.91
C GLN A 388 -20.02 -27.20 26.33
N ASP A 389 -20.53 -27.97 25.37
CA ASP A 389 -21.38 -29.14 25.64
C ASP A 389 -20.59 -30.38 26.11
N GLN A 390 -19.26 -30.37 25.94
CA GLN A 390 -18.34 -31.40 26.43
C GLN A 390 -17.15 -30.77 27.15
N PRO A 391 -17.38 -30.07 28.28
CA PRO A 391 -16.44 -29.07 28.76
C PRO A 391 -15.15 -29.65 29.39
N THR A 392 -15.17 -30.94 29.71
CA THR A 392 -14.04 -31.69 30.27
C THR A 392 -13.36 -32.62 29.26
N THR A 393 -13.78 -32.62 27.98
CA THR A 393 -13.23 -33.49 26.95
C THR A 393 -12.14 -32.77 26.17
N ALA A 394 -11.01 -33.44 25.98
CA ALA A 394 -9.94 -32.99 25.09
C ALA A 394 -10.12 -33.61 23.69
N PHE A 395 -9.91 -32.82 22.64
CA PHE A 395 -10.11 -33.22 21.25
C PHE A 395 -8.84 -33.16 20.40
N GLY A 396 -7.66 -33.17 21.02
CA GLY A 396 -6.37 -33.07 20.32
C GLY A 396 -6.19 -34.07 19.18
N SER A 397 -6.70 -35.30 19.32
CA SER A 397 -6.57 -36.34 18.29
C SER A 397 -7.65 -36.31 17.20
N ALA A 398 -8.45 -35.23 17.12
CA ALA A 398 -9.56 -35.15 16.19
C ALA A 398 -9.07 -34.86 14.77
N THR A 399 -9.48 -35.67 13.79
CA THR A 399 -9.02 -35.47 12.40
C THR A 399 -9.67 -34.26 11.71
N THR A 400 -10.76 -33.76 12.26
CA THR A 400 -11.54 -32.60 11.78
C THR A 400 -11.89 -31.72 12.97
N LEU A 401 -11.63 -30.41 12.85
CA LEU A 401 -11.97 -29.40 13.86
C LEU A 401 -13.24 -28.67 13.47
N VAL A 402 -13.88 -28.06 14.47
CA VAL A 402 -15.13 -27.32 14.32
C VAL A 402 -14.96 -25.93 14.95
N VAL A 403 -15.54 -24.92 14.32
CA VAL A 403 -15.73 -23.57 14.87
C VAL A 403 -17.18 -23.18 14.64
N ASP A 404 -17.96 -23.01 15.70
CA ASP A 404 -19.39 -22.77 15.61
C ASP A 404 -19.88 -22.03 16.86
N GLY A 405 -20.74 -21.03 16.72
CA GLY A 405 -21.40 -20.36 17.85
C GLY A 405 -22.49 -21.19 18.51
N ASP A 406 -22.97 -22.25 17.84
CA ASP A 406 -23.96 -23.18 18.38
C ASP A 406 -23.93 -24.56 17.69
N ASP A 407 -22.95 -25.42 18.03
CA ASP A 407 -22.82 -26.75 17.41
C ASP A 407 -23.87 -27.76 17.94
N ASN A 408 -24.76 -27.36 18.86
CA ASN A 408 -25.83 -28.19 19.39
C ASN A 408 -27.11 -27.39 19.70
N ALA A 409 -27.79 -26.98 18.63
CA ALA A 409 -29.04 -26.21 18.68
C ALA A 409 -30.17 -26.81 19.53
N ALA A 410 -30.10 -28.11 19.90
CA ALA A 410 -31.10 -28.75 20.75
C ALA A 410 -30.95 -28.40 22.25
N SER A 411 -29.82 -27.78 22.65
CA SER A 411 -29.43 -27.62 24.06
C SER A 411 -29.17 -26.16 24.48
N GLY A 412 -29.57 -25.18 23.65
CA GLY A 412 -29.16 -23.78 23.77
C GLY A 412 -27.78 -23.52 23.18
N SER A 413 -27.30 -22.27 23.16
CA SER A 413 -26.01 -21.90 22.53
C SER A 413 -24.85 -22.71 23.13
N GLN A 414 -24.30 -23.64 22.34
CA GLN A 414 -23.13 -24.46 22.68
C GLN A 414 -21.97 -24.15 21.73
N PRO A 415 -21.23 -23.05 21.96
CA PRO A 415 -20.10 -22.67 21.14
C PRO A 415 -18.98 -23.73 21.15
N THR A 416 -18.34 -23.81 20.00
CA THR A 416 -17.15 -24.62 19.74
C THR A 416 -16.08 -23.70 19.15
N GLN A 417 -14.87 -23.77 19.72
CA GLN A 417 -13.75 -22.89 19.38
C GLN A 417 -12.53 -23.74 19.05
N ALA A 418 -11.79 -23.37 18.00
CA ALA A 418 -10.59 -24.10 17.59
C ALA A 418 -9.32 -23.34 17.99
N LEU A 419 -8.24 -24.08 18.16
CA LEU A 419 -6.92 -23.60 18.53
C LEU A 419 -5.91 -24.18 17.54
N VAL A 420 -5.01 -23.35 17.03
CA VAL A 420 -3.93 -23.76 16.11
C VAL A 420 -2.63 -23.07 16.50
N LYS A 421 -1.54 -23.82 16.61
CA LYS A 421 -0.21 -23.32 16.97
C LYS A 421 0.87 -23.99 16.12
N PHE A 422 1.94 -23.24 15.86
CA PHE A 422 3.13 -23.73 15.18
C PHE A 422 4.36 -23.39 16.04
N ASP A 423 5.05 -24.41 16.55
CA ASP A 423 6.24 -24.29 17.37
C ASP A 423 7.53 -24.29 16.54
N SER A 424 8.63 -23.85 17.16
CA SER A 424 9.95 -23.83 16.51
C SER A 424 9.99 -23.00 15.22
N LEU A 425 9.18 -21.94 15.14
CA LEU A 425 9.15 -21.02 13.99
C LEU A 425 10.48 -20.30 13.79
N PHE A 426 11.09 -19.86 14.90
CA PHE A 426 12.27 -19.00 14.89
C PHE A 426 13.53 -19.74 15.32
N GLY A 427 14.64 -19.49 14.64
CA GLY A 427 15.93 -20.05 14.98
C GLY A 427 16.93 -19.97 13.82
N SER A 428 18.10 -20.57 14.01
CA SER A 428 19.16 -20.66 13.00
C SER A 428 19.15 -21.98 12.22
N GLY A 429 18.16 -22.85 12.47
CA GLY A 429 18.04 -24.15 11.83
C GLY A 429 17.49 -24.07 10.41
N PRO A 430 17.69 -25.11 9.58
CA PRO A 430 17.08 -25.21 8.25
C PRO A 430 15.55 -25.12 8.34
N GLY A 431 14.94 -24.27 7.50
CA GLY A 431 13.48 -24.13 7.47
C GLY A 431 12.89 -23.35 8.65
N GLN A 432 13.71 -22.63 9.43
CA GLN A 432 13.24 -21.67 10.44
C GLN A 432 13.41 -20.23 9.93
N VAL A 433 12.61 -19.33 10.49
CA VAL A 433 12.73 -17.88 10.30
C VAL A 433 13.81 -17.38 11.28
N PRO A 434 14.75 -16.51 10.87
CA PRO A 434 15.70 -15.92 11.82
C PRO A 434 14.99 -15.15 12.93
N ALA A 435 15.48 -15.24 14.16
CA ALA A 435 14.98 -14.39 15.25
C ALA A 435 15.26 -12.92 14.93
N GLY A 436 14.30 -12.03 15.20
CA GLY A 436 14.35 -10.61 14.87
C GLY A 436 14.26 -10.31 13.38
N ALA A 437 13.82 -11.25 12.54
CA ALA A 437 13.60 -10.99 11.12
C ALA A 437 12.41 -10.06 10.91
N ASP A 438 12.53 -9.12 9.97
CA ASP A 438 11.40 -8.33 9.50
C ASP A 438 10.45 -9.23 8.69
N ILE A 439 9.24 -9.43 9.18
CA ILE A 439 8.21 -10.25 8.56
C ILE A 439 7.48 -9.40 7.53
N ALA A 440 7.68 -9.71 6.25
CA ALA A 440 7.01 -9.05 5.14
C ALA A 440 5.55 -9.50 5.00
N SER A 441 5.27 -10.78 5.28
CA SER A 441 3.90 -11.32 5.41
C SER A 441 3.90 -12.63 6.18
N ALA A 442 2.80 -12.94 6.86
CA ALA A 442 2.53 -14.27 7.39
C ALA A 442 1.05 -14.64 7.19
N ARG A 443 0.81 -15.86 6.70
CA ARG A 443 -0.52 -16.34 6.31
C ARG A 443 -0.79 -17.70 6.94
N LEU A 444 -1.90 -17.80 7.66
CA LEU A 444 -2.42 -19.06 8.18
C LEU A 444 -3.44 -19.62 7.18
N LEU A 445 -3.08 -20.72 6.53
CA LEU A 445 -3.87 -21.40 5.50
C LEU A 445 -4.51 -22.65 6.09
N ILE A 446 -5.84 -22.71 6.09
CA ILE A 446 -6.62 -23.80 6.67
C ILE A 446 -7.53 -24.39 5.59
N MET A 447 -7.53 -25.71 5.46
CA MET A 447 -8.33 -26.40 4.45
C MET A 447 -9.73 -26.71 5.01
N THR A 448 -10.75 -26.06 4.47
CA THR A 448 -12.15 -26.41 4.74
C THR A 448 -12.44 -27.86 4.35
N GLY A 449 -13.30 -28.54 5.12
CA GLY A 449 -13.71 -29.91 4.84
C GLY A 449 -14.36 -30.09 3.46
N SER A 450 -14.41 -31.36 3.02
CA SER A 450 -14.80 -31.73 1.66
C SER A 450 -16.31 -31.83 1.43
N THR A 451 -17.15 -31.58 2.43
CA THR A 451 -18.61 -31.62 2.29
C THR A 451 -19.19 -30.21 2.18
N SER A 452 -20.32 -30.07 1.49
CA SER A 452 -20.93 -28.76 1.24
C SER A 452 -21.39 -28.02 2.50
N GLY A 453 -21.48 -28.70 3.64
CA GLY A 453 -21.79 -28.12 4.95
C GLY A 453 -20.56 -27.86 5.83
N ASP A 454 -19.35 -27.96 5.26
CA ASP A 454 -18.12 -27.68 6.01
C ASP A 454 -17.72 -26.21 5.93
N GLY A 455 -18.22 -25.44 4.96
CA GLY A 455 -18.03 -23.99 4.89
C GLY A 455 -19.03 -23.23 5.76
N SER A 456 -18.77 -21.95 5.99
CA SER A 456 -19.65 -21.07 6.77
C SER A 456 -19.88 -19.74 6.05
N ALA A 457 -21.14 -19.29 6.05
CA ALA A 457 -21.52 -17.94 5.65
C ALA A 457 -21.25 -16.90 6.75
N ASN A 458 -21.01 -17.34 7.99
CA ASN A 458 -20.57 -16.48 9.08
C ASN A 458 -19.05 -16.31 9.08
N THR A 459 -18.60 -15.19 9.62
CA THR A 459 -17.17 -14.95 9.74
C THR A 459 -16.59 -15.71 10.93
N VAL A 460 -15.36 -16.19 10.77
CA VAL A 460 -14.51 -16.72 11.82
C VAL A 460 -13.35 -15.74 12.00
N SER A 461 -13.00 -15.44 13.25
CA SER A 461 -11.90 -14.53 13.59
C SER A 461 -10.72 -15.29 14.17
N ALA A 462 -9.51 -15.01 13.69
CA ALA A 462 -8.28 -15.53 14.28
C ALA A 462 -7.74 -14.53 15.32
N HIS A 463 -7.69 -14.92 16.59
CA HIS A 463 -7.17 -14.10 17.69
C HIS A 463 -5.89 -14.72 18.23
N ARG A 464 -4.84 -13.93 18.41
CA ARG A 464 -3.61 -14.39 19.07
C ARG A 464 -3.91 -14.86 20.49
N MET A 465 -3.47 -16.07 20.82
CA MET A 465 -3.55 -16.59 22.19
C MET A 465 -2.55 -15.88 23.09
N LEU A 466 -2.98 -15.58 24.32
CA LEU A 466 -2.20 -14.94 25.38
C LEU A 466 -1.86 -15.92 26.51
N THR A 467 -2.58 -17.05 26.55
CA THR A 467 -2.38 -18.13 27.51
C THR A 467 -1.86 -19.38 26.81
N ALA A 468 -0.89 -20.05 27.43
CA ALA A 468 -0.35 -21.31 26.93
C ALA A 468 -1.40 -22.42 26.95
N TRP A 469 -1.34 -23.32 25.97
CA TRP A 469 -2.20 -24.49 25.86
C TRP A 469 -1.45 -25.64 25.19
N ASP A 470 -1.99 -26.85 25.36
CA ASP A 470 -1.61 -28.06 24.65
C ASP A 470 -2.87 -28.79 24.13
N GLU A 471 -2.70 -29.87 23.39
CA GLU A 471 -3.79 -30.63 22.78
C GLU A 471 -4.72 -31.34 23.79
N LEU A 472 -4.38 -31.32 25.09
CA LEU A 472 -5.22 -31.82 26.18
C LEU A 472 -6.14 -30.74 26.78
N VAL A 473 -6.04 -29.49 26.30
CA VAL A 473 -6.87 -28.39 26.74
C VAL A 473 -8.36 -28.69 26.54
N THR A 474 -9.17 -28.28 27.51
CA THR A 474 -10.63 -28.41 27.51
C THR A 474 -11.28 -27.05 27.77
N TRP A 475 -12.58 -26.95 27.51
CA TRP A 475 -13.37 -25.75 27.79
C TRP A 475 -13.22 -25.26 29.24
N ASP A 476 -13.31 -26.18 30.22
CA ASP A 476 -13.17 -25.87 31.64
C ASP A 476 -11.76 -25.43 32.00
N SER A 477 -10.73 -26.00 31.35
CA SER A 477 -9.34 -25.63 31.61
C SER A 477 -8.98 -24.22 31.14
N LEU A 478 -9.75 -23.65 30.20
CA LEU A 478 -9.63 -22.27 29.74
C LEU A 478 -10.64 -21.34 30.41
N VAL A 479 -11.19 -21.71 31.57
CA VAL A 479 -12.10 -20.85 32.36
C VAL A 479 -13.37 -20.50 31.58
N ASN A 480 -14.08 -21.54 31.14
CA ASN A 480 -15.34 -21.45 30.39
C ASN A 480 -15.15 -20.99 28.93
N GLY A 481 -14.18 -21.61 28.23
CA GLY A 481 -13.85 -21.30 26.84
C GLY A 481 -12.90 -20.11 26.70
N ILE A 482 -12.70 -19.65 25.48
CA ILE A 482 -11.78 -18.55 25.16
C ILE A 482 -12.57 -17.28 24.95
N SER A 483 -12.17 -16.22 25.65
CA SER A 483 -12.66 -14.86 25.42
C SER A 483 -11.58 -14.01 24.75
N ALA A 484 -11.98 -13.23 23.74
CA ALA A 484 -11.14 -12.19 23.14
C ALA A 484 -11.28 -10.89 23.93
N ASP A 485 -10.84 -10.89 25.19
CA ASP A 485 -10.92 -9.74 26.10
C ASP A 485 -9.55 -9.24 26.56
N GLY A 486 -8.47 -9.84 26.03
CA GLY A 486 -7.09 -9.56 26.43
C GLY A 486 -6.58 -10.43 27.58
N ILE A 487 -7.32 -11.47 27.99
CA ILE A 487 -6.90 -12.45 29.01
C ILE A 487 -6.51 -13.78 28.37
N GLU A 488 -7.45 -14.56 27.82
CA GLU A 488 -7.12 -15.83 27.14
C GLU A 488 -6.60 -15.57 25.72
N ALA A 489 -7.28 -14.70 24.98
CA ALA A 489 -6.91 -14.26 23.64
C ALA A 489 -6.94 -12.74 23.50
N ALA A 490 -6.19 -12.23 22.53
CA ALA A 490 -6.14 -10.80 22.24
C ALA A 490 -7.52 -10.24 21.88
N LEU A 491 -7.81 -9.02 22.37
CA LEU A 491 -9.08 -8.33 22.11
C LEU A 491 -9.36 -8.12 20.62
N LEU A 492 -8.31 -7.77 19.86
CA LEU A 492 -8.39 -7.61 18.42
C LEU A 492 -8.01 -8.92 17.74
N ALA A 493 -8.77 -9.28 16.71
CA ALA A 493 -8.40 -10.35 15.80
C ALA A 493 -7.23 -9.89 14.92
N ASP A 494 -6.39 -10.84 14.51
CA ASP A 494 -5.42 -10.62 13.45
C ASP A 494 -6.14 -10.47 12.09
N ASP A 495 -7.15 -11.31 11.85
CA ASP A 495 -8.00 -11.28 10.65
C ASP A 495 -9.34 -12.00 10.89
N SER A 496 -10.33 -11.69 10.06
CA SER A 496 -11.67 -12.30 10.07
C SER A 496 -12.13 -12.62 8.65
N ILE A 497 -12.46 -13.88 8.38
CA ILE A 497 -12.88 -14.34 7.05
C ILE A 497 -14.19 -15.11 7.12
N ALA A 498 -14.93 -15.20 6.01
CA ALA A 498 -16.04 -16.14 5.84
C ALA A 498 -15.54 -17.38 5.08
N PRO A 499 -15.35 -18.54 5.73
CA PRO A 499 -14.75 -19.71 5.09
C PRO A 499 -15.67 -20.33 4.04
N SER A 500 -15.37 -20.14 2.75
CA SER A 500 -16.17 -20.75 1.68
C SER A 500 -15.87 -22.24 1.54
N HIS A 501 -16.91 -23.06 1.33
CA HIS A 501 -16.73 -24.38 0.72
C HIS A 501 -16.66 -24.22 -0.80
N ASN A 502 -15.56 -24.63 -1.41
CA ASN A 502 -15.51 -24.91 -2.83
C ASN A 502 -14.89 -26.29 -3.05
N ASN A 503 -15.44 -27.07 -3.98
CA ASN A 503 -14.95 -28.40 -4.37
C ASN A 503 -13.55 -28.37 -5.04
N THR A 504 -12.74 -27.34 -4.79
CA THR A 504 -11.50 -27.03 -5.52
C THR A 504 -10.26 -26.86 -4.64
N GLY A 505 -10.30 -27.23 -3.34
CA GLY A 505 -9.09 -27.23 -2.51
C GLY A 505 -8.53 -25.82 -2.25
N VAL A 506 -9.41 -24.84 -2.07
CA VAL A 506 -9.03 -23.47 -1.69
C VAL A 506 -8.95 -23.37 -0.17
N TYR A 507 -7.86 -22.79 0.31
CA TYR A 507 -7.66 -22.51 1.73
C TYR A 507 -8.51 -21.33 2.19
N ALA A 508 -9.07 -21.43 3.39
CA ALA A 508 -9.34 -20.29 4.24
C ALA A 508 -7.99 -19.67 4.64
N VAL A 509 -7.78 -18.39 4.37
CA VAL A 509 -6.49 -17.72 4.59
C VAL A 509 -6.69 -16.55 5.53
N PHE A 510 -6.03 -16.59 6.68
CA PHE A 510 -5.97 -15.47 7.62
C PHE A 510 -4.61 -14.76 7.47
N ASP A 511 -4.63 -13.43 7.42
CA ASP A 511 -3.40 -12.63 7.62
C ASP A 511 -3.05 -12.62 9.12
N VAL A 512 -1.86 -13.10 9.45
CA VAL A 512 -1.36 -13.16 10.83
C VAL A 512 0.01 -12.47 10.96
N THR A 513 0.33 -11.58 10.01
CA THR A 513 1.63 -10.92 9.88
C THR A 513 2.03 -10.20 11.17
N ALA A 514 1.11 -9.44 11.77
CA ALA A 514 1.39 -8.64 12.97
C ALA A 514 1.79 -9.53 14.16
N THR A 515 1.07 -10.63 14.39
CA THR A 515 1.38 -11.57 15.48
C THR A 515 2.70 -12.29 15.27
N VAL A 516 2.99 -12.73 14.04
CA VAL A 516 4.27 -13.39 13.74
C VAL A 516 5.43 -12.41 13.87
N GLN A 517 5.25 -11.12 13.53
CA GLN A 517 6.26 -10.08 13.78
C GLN A 517 6.53 -9.91 15.29
N LEU A 518 5.49 -9.86 16.13
CA LEU A 518 5.67 -9.77 17.59
C LEU A 518 6.50 -10.93 18.16
N TRP A 519 6.31 -12.14 17.62
CA TRP A 519 7.10 -13.30 18.02
C TRP A 519 8.54 -13.24 17.48
N ALA A 520 8.73 -12.79 16.24
CA ALA A 520 10.06 -12.59 15.66
C ALA A 520 10.88 -11.61 16.51
N ASP A 521 10.26 -10.53 16.97
CA ASP A 521 10.88 -9.49 17.79
C ASP A 521 11.09 -9.92 19.26
N GLY A 522 10.54 -11.06 19.67
CA GLY A 522 10.56 -11.51 21.07
C GLY A 522 9.70 -10.63 21.99
N LEU A 523 8.72 -9.90 21.45
CA LEU A 523 7.81 -9.03 22.18
C LEU A 523 6.57 -9.77 22.72
N ALA A 524 6.32 -10.98 22.24
CA ALA A 524 5.29 -11.86 22.76
C ALA A 524 5.70 -13.33 22.69
N ASP A 525 5.14 -14.15 23.59
CA ASP A 525 5.26 -15.60 23.52
C ASP A 525 4.35 -16.16 22.40
N ASN A 526 4.81 -17.24 21.76
CA ASN A 526 4.04 -17.97 20.76
C ASN A 526 3.14 -19.01 21.41
N PHE A 527 1.86 -18.67 21.54
CA PHE A 527 0.79 -19.60 21.92
C PHE A 527 -0.19 -19.86 20.77
N GLY A 528 0.16 -19.50 19.52
CA GLY A 528 -0.73 -19.69 18.38
C GLY A 528 -1.98 -18.79 18.40
N TRP A 529 -3.06 -19.29 17.81
CA TRP A 529 -4.31 -18.57 17.61
C TRP A 529 -5.53 -19.37 18.06
N ALA A 530 -6.54 -18.66 18.57
CA ALA A 530 -7.90 -19.13 18.70
C ALA A 530 -8.72 -18.70 17.48
N LEU A 531 -9.48 -19.62 16.91
CA LEU A 531 -10.43 -19.36 15.84
C LEU A 531 -11.83 -19.31 16.45
N LEU A 532 -12.38 -18.09 16.52
CA LEU A 532 -13.61 -17.79 17.23
C LEU A 532 -14.78 -17.56 16.25
N PRO A 533 -15.96 -18.14 16.50
CA PRO A 533 -17.13 -17.97 15.65
C PRO A 533 -17.78 -16.59 15.85
N ASN A 534 -18.24 -15.95 14.78
CA ASN A 534 -19.10 -14.74 14.84
C ASN A 534 -20.56 -15.04 14.45
N GLY A 535 -20.98 -16.29 14.58
CA GLY A 535 -22.34 -16.73 14.26
C GLY A 535 -22.52 -18.22 14.48
N THR A 536 -23.68 -18.75 14.09
CA THR A 536 -24.12 -20.13 14.36
C THR A 536 -24.08 -21.04 13.13
N ASP A 537 -23.53 -20.55 12.01
CA ASP A 537 -23.24 -21.37 10.84
C ASP A 537 -21.82 -21.93 10.98
N GLY A 538 -21.68 -23.19 11.38
CA GLY A 538 -20.41 -23.78 11.75
C GLY A 538 -19.44 -24.02 10.59
N TRP A 539 -18.16 -23.80 10.83
CA TRP A 539 -17.06 -24.14 9.92
C TRP A 539 -16.37 -25.43 10.38
N ARG A 540 -16.10 -26.34 9.45
CA ARG A 540 -15.34 -27.58 9.70
C ARG A 540 -14.11 -27.64 8.81
N PHE A 541 -12.97 -27.97 9.39
CA PHE A 541 -11.70 -27.99 8.66
C PHE A 541 -10.80 -29.14 9.10
N LEU A 542 -9.81 -29.46 8.26
CA LEU A 542 -8.90 -30.59 8.49
C LEU A 542 -7.80 -30.23 9.50
N SER A 543 -7.59 -31.14 10.45
CA SER A 543 -6.57 -31.03 11.49
C SER A 543 -5.15 -31.36 11.02
N THR A 544 -4.18 -31.18 11.92
CA THR A 544 -2.83 -31.75 11.82
C THR A 544 -2.83 -33.29 11.84
N ASP A 545 -3.78 -33.92 12.54
CA ASP A 545 -3.98 -35.37 12.61
C ASP A 545 -4.76 -35.98 11.43
N ALA A 546 -5.19 -35.15 10.47
CA ALA A 546 -5.91 -35.64 9.30
C ALA A 546 -5.06 -36.71 8.58
N ALA A 547 -5.64 -37.91 8.46
CA ALA A 547 -5.01 -39.06 7.82
C ALA A 547 -4.96 -38.94 6.28
N THR A 548 -5.68 -37.98 5.71
CA THR A 548 -5.59 -37.60 4.29
C THR A 548 -4.25 -36.91 3.99
N ALA A 549 -3.92 -36.72 2.71
CA ALA A 549 -2.62 -36.24 2.27
C ALA A 549 -2.12 -35.03 3.09
N VAL A 550 -0.86 -35.10 3.58
CA VAL A 550 -0.17 -34.05 4.36
C VAL A 550 -0.40 -32.65 3.81
N SER A 551 -0.52 -32.52 2.49
CA SER A 551 -0.83 -31.28 1.77
C SER A 551 -2.13 -30.58 2.17
N LEU A 552 -3.03 -31.24 2.91
CA LEU A 552 -4.33 -30.69 3.32
C LEU A 552 -4.35 -30.19 4.78
N ARG A 553 -3.27 -30.43 5.53
CA ARG A 553 -3.15 -29.99 6.94
C ARG A 553 -2.93 -28.48 7.01
N PRO A 554 -3.23 -27.82 8.15
CA PRO A 554 -2.98 -26.39 8.32
C PRO A 554 -1.53 -26.01 7.98
N VAL A 555 -1.36 -24.84 7.35
CA VAL A 555 -0.05 -24.31 6.95
C VAL A 555 0.11 -22.90 7.49
N LEU A 556 1.25 -22.63 8.12
CA LEU A 556 1.71 -21.26 8.32
C LEU A 556 2.77 -20.94 7.26
N GLU A 557 2.50 -19.97 6.41
CA GLU A 557 3.44 -19.44 5.42
C GLU A 557 3.98 -18.11 5.94
N VAL A 558 5.29 -18.03 6.20
CA VAL A 558 5.96 -16.81 6.69
C VAL A 558 6.97 -16.34 5.66
N THR A 559 6.80 -15.12 5.17
CA THR A 559 7.74 -14.45 4.28
C THR A 559 8.46 -13.37 5.09
N TYR A 560 9.78 -13.50 5.21
CA TYR A 560 10.61 -12.52 5.91
C TYR A 560 11.65 -11.91 4.98
N VAL A 561 12.10 -10.71 5.33
CA VAL A 561 13.14 -9.97 4.63
C VAL A 561 14.50 -10.51 5.04
N VAL A 562 15.34 -10.87 4.07
CA VAL A 562 16.75 -11.20 4.31
C VAL A 562 17.54 -9.89 4.32
N PRO A 563 18.16 -9.52 5.46
CA PRO A 563 19.01 -8.35 5.50
C PRO A 563 20.17 -8.51 4.51
N GLU A 564 20.39 -7.52 3.66
CA GLU A 564 21.56 -7.51 2.77
C GLU A 564 22.85 -7.68 3.62
N PRO A 565 23.76 -8.59 3.25
CA PRO A 565 25.06 -8.73 3.92
C PRO A 565 25.90 -7.47 3.69
N GLY A 566 25.63 -6.41 4.46
CA GLY A 566 26.30 -5.12 4.30
C GLY A 566 25.68 -3.92 5.02
N ALA A 567 24.45 -3.99 5.53
CA ALA A 567 23.80 -2.83 6.17
C ALA A 567 24.55 -2.28 7.40
N LEU A 568 25.29 -3.13 8.12
CA LEU A 568 26.16 -2.72 9.23
C LEU A 568 27.52 -2.13 8.79
N ALA A 569 27.94 -2.32 7.53
CA ALA A 569 29.23 -1.83 7.04
C ALA A 569 29.16 -0.38 6.48
N VAL A 570 28.00 0.03 5.96
CA VAL A 570 27.84 1.37 5.36
C VAL A 570 27.64 2.46 6.42
N LEU A 571 27.04 2.13 7.57
CA LEU A 571 26.92 3.04 8.72
C LEU A 571 28.26 3.28 9.45
N ALA A 572 29.24 2.37 9.33
CA ALA A 572 30.58 2.56 9.90
C ALA A 572 31.54 3.33 8.96
N ALA A 573 31.35 3.25 7.64
CA ALA A 573 32.20 3.93 6.66
C ALA A 573 31.88 5.44 6.53
N GLY A 574 30.64 5.86 6.83
CA GLY A 574 30.22 7.27 6.80
C GLY A 574 30.74 8.10 7.99
N LEU A 575 31.14 7.48 9.11
CA LEU A 575 31.56 8.19 10.32
C LEU A 575 33.09 8.34 10.47
N MET A 576 33.90 7.76 9.58
CA MET A 576 35.36 7.89 9.61
C MET A 576 35.95 8.96 8.66
N LEU A 577 35.15 9.65 7.84
CA LEU A 577 35.66 10.67 6.91
C LEU A 577 35.57 12.13 7.39
N VAL A 578 35.30 12.38 8.69
CA VAL A 578 35.25 13.74 9.27
C VAL A 578 36.34 14.02 10.32
N ILE A 579 37.19 13.05 10.68
CA ILE A 579 38.26 13.26 11.67
C ILE A 579 39.61 12.81 11.10
N GLY A 580 40.22 13.65 10.27
CA GLY A 580 41.50 13.30 9.65
C GLY A 580 42.22 14.40 8.87
N ARG A 581 42.26 15.65 9.37
CA ARG A 581 43.31 16.59 8.96
C ARG A 581 44.51 16.43 9.90
N PRO A 582 45.68 15.99 9.44
CA PRO A 582 46.88 16.02 10.28
C PRO A 582 47.38 17.47 10.38
N ARG A 583 47.63 17.90 11.61
CA ARG A 583 48.52 19.04 11.87
C ARG A 583 49.93 18.66 11.42
N ARG A 584 50.46 19.37 10.43
CA ARG A 584 51.79 19.97 10.42
C ARG A 584 51.91 20.95 9.26
#